data_AF-V9GDA9-F1
#
_entry.id   AF-V9GDA9-F1
#
_cell.length_a   1.000
_cell.length_b   1.000
_cell.length_c   1.000
_cell.angle_alpha   90.00
_cell.angle_beta   90.00
_cell.angle_gamma   90.00
#
_symmetry.space_group_name_H-M   'P 1'
#
loop_
_entity.id
_entity.type
_entity.pdbx_description
1 polymer ?
#
loop_
_entity_poly.entity_id
_entity_poly.type
_entity_poly.pdbx_seq_one_letter_code
_entity_poly.pdbx_strand_id
1 'polypeptide(L)'
;MNDPAMTYTAEHRGEEHGSYIIEGLETGRMYRGHFNVVNQGIIANLPDDAIVEAPGYVDRNGISMSHVGKLPLGPAAVCSASISVQRLAVEAAVHGDDLLLRQAFMMDPLVGAVCNPKEIWQLVDEMLIAGEAWLPQYGEAIAAAKERQSAGSLIPTRDYEGAARLRVKTVDEMKLDRENANKNAGESDKGKDREKVL
;
A
#
# COMPACT_ATOMS: atom_id res chain seq x y z
N MET A 1 -10.92 33.03 3.31
CA MET A 1 -9.95 32.78 2.24
C MET A 1 -8.94 33.93 2.26
N ASN A 2 -8.13 34.00 3.32
CA ASN A 2 -7.15 35.08 3.57
C ASN A 2 -5.74 34.50 3.80
N ASP A 3 -5.51 33.25 3.40
CA ASP A 3 -4.17 32.68 3.54
C ASP A 3 -3.22 33.34 2.52
N PRO A 4 -1.98 33.64 2.93
CA PRO A 4 -0.99 34.21 2.04
C PRO A 4 -0.72 33.27 0.84
N ALA A 5 -0.28 33.86 -0.27
CA ALA A 5 0.08 33.08 -1.46
C ALA A 5 1.23 32.12 -1.16
N MET A 6 1.12 30.89 -1.67
CA MET A 6 2.18 29.88 -1.54
C MET A 6 3.47 30.37 -2.22
N THR A 7 4.58 30.32 -1.50
CA THR A 7 5.91 30.67 -2.02
C THR A 7 6.69 29.42 -2.38
N TYR A 8 7.02 29.24 -3.66
CA TYR A 8 7.77 28.10 -4.17
C TYR A 8 9.27 28.42 -4.20
N THR A 9 9.94 28.31 -3.06
CA THR A 9 11.41 28.46 -2.96
C THR A 9 12.05 27.12 -2.56
N ALA A 10 13.36 27.00 -2.72
CA ALA A 10 14.08 25.76 -2.40
C ALA A 10 13.91 25.35 -0.92
N GLU A 11 13.78 26.33 -0.03
CA GLU A 11 13.56 26.15 1.41
C GLU A 11 12.16 25.63 1.74
N HIS A 12 11.20 25.80 0.82
CA HIS A 12 9.81 25.35 0.95
C HIS A 12 9.50 24.14 0.06
N ARG A 13 10.52 23.48 -0.48
CA ARG A 13 10.33 22.26 -1.27
C ARG A 13 9.77 21.15 -0.39
N GLY A 14 8.75 20.45 -0.89
CA GLY A 14 8.16 19.30 -0.21
C GLY A 14 9.13 18.12 -0.13
N GLU A 15 8.80 17.18 0.74
CA GLU A 15 9.59 15.96 0.95
C GLU A 15 9.27 14.87 -0.08
N GLU A 16 8.37 15.14 -1.03
CA GLU A 16 8.00 14.15 -2.03
C GLU A 16 9.19 13.76 -2.92
N HIS A 17 9.45 12.46 -2.96
CA HIS A 17 10.59 11.88 -3.67
C HIS A 17 10.60 12.25 -5.17
N GLY A 18 9.43 12.40 -5.79
CA GLY A 18 9.27 12.61 -7.24
C GLY A 18 10.03 13.82 -7.77
N SER A 19 9.99 14.95 -7.06
CA SER A 19 10.72 16.14 -7.49
C SER A 19 12.24 15.89 -7.46
N TYR A 20 12.75 15.19 -6.44
CA TYR A 20 14.19 14.93 -6.28
C TYR A 20 14.71 13.91 -7.29
N ILE A 21 13.87 12.95 -7.66
CA ILE A 21 14.15 12.00 -8.74
C ILE A 21 14.32 12.77 -10.06
N ILE A 22 13.36 13.65 -10.41
CA ILE A 22 13.45 14.47 -11.63
C ILE A 22 14.69 15.36 -11.60
N GLU A 23 14.96 16.05 -10.48
CA GLU A 23 16.19 16.86 -10.35
C GLU A 23 17.45 16.02 -10.58
N GLY A 24 17.53 14.81 -10.03
CA GLY A 24 18.68 13.92 -10.21
C GLY A 24 18.89 13.52 -11.67
N LEU A 25 17.81 13.19 -12.38
CA LEU A 25 17.84 12.85 -13.81
C LEU A 25 18.30 14.05 -14.66
N GLU A 26 17.74 15.24 -14.42
CA GLU A 26 17.99 16.44 -15.25
C GLU A 26 19.37 17.07 -14.97
N THR A 27 19.72 17.19 -13.68
CA THR A 27 20.89 17.96 -13.25
C THR A 27 22.12 17.10 -12.96
N GLY A 28 21.93 15.80 -12.73
CA GLY A 28 22.97 14.91 -12.23
C GLY A 28 23.26 15.07 -10.73
N ARG A 29 22.48 15.87 -10.00
CA ARG A 29 22.57 15.93 -8.53
C ARG A 29 22.12 14.58 -7.97
N MET A 30 23.08 13.81 -7.46
CA MET A 30 22.84 12.48 -6.89
C MET A 30 21.71 12.51 -5.85
N TYR A 31 20.70 11.70 -6.08
CA TYR A 31 19.60 11.46 -5.15
C TYR A 31 19.62 10.01 -4.66
N ARG A 32 19.47 9.80 -3.35
CA ARG A 32 19.37 8.46 -2.75
C ARG A 32 17.99 8.28 -2.16
N GLY A 33 17.33 7.18 -2.52
CA GLY A 33 15.97 6.86 -2.08
C GLY A 33 15.68 5.37 -2.09
N HIS A 34 14.42 5.01 -1.88
CA HIS A 34 13.91 3.66 -2.10
C HIS A 34 12.98 3.67 -3.31
N PHE A 35 13.05 2.62 -4.12
CA PHE A 35 12.34 2.53 -5.40
C PHE A 35 11.63 1.20 -5.51
N ASN A 36 10.40 1.25 -6.01
CA ASN A 36 9.65 0.06 -6.39
C ASN A 36 10.10 -0.39 -7.79
N VAL A 37 10.75 -1.55 -7.86
CA VAL A 37 11.28 -2.14 -9.09
C VAL A 37 11.04 -3.64 -9.12
N VAL A 38 11.11 -4.26 -10.29
CA VAL A 38 11.16 -5.72 -10.41
C VAL A 38 12.42 -6.22 -9.73
N ASN A 39 12.30 -7.21 -8.85
CA ASN A 39 13.37 -7.64 -7.96
C ASN A 39 14.66 -8.02 -8.70
N GLN A 40 14.59 -8.87 -9.73
CA GLN A 40 15.74 -9.29 -10.54
C GLN A 40 17.03 -9.56 -9.72
N GLY A 41 16.90 -10.29 -8.61
CA GLY A 41 18.01 -10.60 -7.70
C GLY A 41 18.49 -9.48 -6.77
N ILE A 42 17.86 -8.29 -6.73
CA ILE A 42 18.17 -7.22 -5.77
C ILE A 42 18.09 -7.76 -4.33
N ILE A 43 16.99 -8.44 -4.01
CA ILE A 43 16.80 -9.20 -2.77
C ILE A 43 16.84 -10.69 -3.13
N ALA A 44 17.97 -11.33 -2.83
CA ALA A 44 18.35 -12.65 -3.35
C ALA A 44 17.50 -13.83 -2.86
N ASN A 45 16.66 -13.65 -1.84
CA ASN A 45 15.76 -14.67 -1.31
C ASN A 45 14.27 -14.29 -1.41
N LEU A 46 13.94 -13.34 -2.29
CA LEU A 46 12.56 -13.09 -2.76
C LEU A 46 12.46 -13.46 -4.25
N PRO A 47 11.26 -13.73 -4.79
CA PRO A 47 11.09 -14.03 -6.21
C PRO A 47 11.59 -12.91 -7.13
N ASP A 48 12.17 -13.26 -8.27
CA ASP A 48 12.79 -12.29 -9.19
C ASP A 48 11.79 -11.38 -9.91
N ASP A 49 10.56 -11.84 -10.10
CA ASP A 49 9.46 -11.14 -10.74
C ASP A 49 8.66 -10.25 -9.77
N ALA A 50 8.86 -10.39 -8.46
CA ALA A 50 8.16 -9.58 -7.48
C ALA A 50 8.59 -8.11 -7.58
N ILE A 51 7.65 -7.18 -7.36
CA ILE A 51 8.00 -5.78 -7.13
C ILE A 51 8.53 -5.64 -5.71
N VAL A 52 9.74 -5.13 -5.56
CA VAL A 52 10.38 -4.84 -4.28
C VAL A 52 10.64 -3.35 -4.16
N GLU A 53 10.52 -2.85 -2.93
CA GLU A 53 11.00 -1.53 -2.58
C GLU A 53 12.41 -1.64 -1.98
N ALA A 54 13.41 -1.13 -2.71
CA ALA A 54 14.82 -1.29 -2.35
C ALA A 54 15.62 0.00 -2.52
N PRO A 55 16.75 0.19 -1.81
CA PRO A 55 17.57 1.38 -1.93
C PRO A 55 18.20 1.50 -3.32
N GLY A 56 18.18 2.72 -3.86
CA GLY A 56 18.78 3.06 -5.13
C GLY A 56 19.32 4.49 -5.18
N TYR A 57 19.92 4.81 -6.30
CA TYR A 57 20.49 6.11 -6.61
C TYR A 57 19.94 6.63 -7.93
N VAL A 58 19.75 7.93 -8.03
CA VAL A 58 19.33 8.61 -9.26
C VAL A 58 20.34 9.70 -9.58
N ASP A 59 20.87 9.64 -10.79
CA ASP A 59 21.69 10.69 -11.38
C ASP A 59 21.38 10.81 -12.88
N ARG A 60 22.23 11.52 -13.63
CA ARG A 60 22.05 11.74 -15.07
C ARG A 60 22.09 10.45 -15.90
N ASN A 61 22.62 9.35 -15.36
CA ASN A 61 22.65 8.04 -16.02
C ASN A 61 21.37 7.22 -15.77
N GLY A 62 20.45 7.72 -14.95
CA GLY A 62 19.20 7.05 -14.63
C GLY A 62 19.16 6.52 -13.19
N ILE A 63 18.39 5.45 -12.99
CA ILE A 63 18.19 4.82 -11.68
C ILE A 63 19.13 3.61 -11.57
N SER A 64 19.98 3.60 -10.55
CA SER A 64 20.88 2.50 -10.21
C SER A 64 20.44 1.84 -8.90
N MET A 65 20.05 0.57 -8.96
CA MET A 65 19.58 -0.19 -7.79
C MET A 65 20.75 -0.88 -7.08
N SER A 66 20.73 -0.86 -5.75
CA SER A 66 21.74 -1.53 -4.94
C SER A 66 21.36 -3.00 -4.68
N HIS A 67 22.31 -3.92 -4.83
CA HIS A 67 22.10 -5.31 -4.42
C HIS A 67 22.03 -5.40 -2.89
N VAL A 68 20.90 -5.83 -2.36
CA VAL A 68 20.63 -6.00 -0.92
C VAL A 68 21.12 -7.35 -0.42
N GLY A 69 21.04 -8.39 -1.26
CA GLY A 69 21.34 -9.76 -0.87
C GLY A 69 20.19 -10.43 -0.13
N LYS A 70 20.49 -11.37 0.76
CA LYS A 70 19.44 -12.13 1.47
C LYS A 70 18.92 -11.35 2.67
N LEU A 71 17.60 -11.20 2.75
CA LEU A 71 16.96 -10.77 3.99
C LEU A 71 17.09 -11.85 5.07
N PRO A 72 17.12 -11.46 6.36
CA PRO A 72 16.96 -12.42 7.46
C PRO A 72 15.64 -13.20 7.33
N LEU A 73 15.59 -14.38 7.95
CA LEU A 73 14.49 -15.34 7.78
C LEU A 73 13.09 -14.72 8.05
N GLY A 74 12.94 -13.95 9.12
CA GLY A 74 11.67 -13.33 9.50
C GLY A 74 11.13 -12.35 8.45
N PRO A 75 11.86 -11.28 8.11
CA PRO A 75 11.45 -10.35 7.05
C PRO A 75 11.20 -11.04 5.71
N ALA A 76 12.05 -11.99 5.31
CA ALA A 76 11.85 -12.74 4.08
C ALA A 76 10.51 -13.50 4.08
N ALA A 77 10.14 -14.14 5.20
CA ALA A 77 8.88 -14.85 5.34
C ALA A 77 7.67 -13.91 5.25
N VAL A 78 7.73 -12.75 5.91
CA VAL A 78 6.66 -11.74 5.86
C VAL A 78 6.48 -11.21 4.43
N CYS A 79 7.57 -10.82 3.78
CA CYS A 79 7.52 -10.35 2.39
C CYS A 79 6.97 -11.43 1.45
N SER A 80 7.40 -12.69 1.62
CA SER A 80 6.92 -13.81 0.78
C SER A 80 5.42 -14.06 0.93
N ALA A 81 4.88 -13.91 2.14
CA ALA A 81 3.44 -14.02 2.37
C ALA A 81 2.68 -12.89 1.64
N SER A 82 3.12 -11.64 1.78
CA SER A 82 2.54 -10.49 1.06
C SER A 82 2.61 -10.66 -0.46
N ILE A 83 3.75 -11.10 -1.00
CA ILE A 83 3.93 -11.35 -2.43
C ILE A 83 2.95 -12.43 -2.92
N SER A 84 2.70 -13.47 -2.12
CA SER A 84 1.78 -14.54 -2.49
C SER A 84 0.32 -14.03 -2.59
N VAL A 85 -0.11 -13.18 -1.65
CA VAL A 85 -1.43 -12.54 -1.70
C VAL A 85 -1.56 -11.65 -2.93
N GLN A 86 -0.55 -10.81 -3.19
CA GLN A 86 -0.53 -9.90 -4.35
C GLN A 86 -0.57 -10.66 -5.68
N ARG A 87 0.15 -11.78 -5.80
CA ARG A 87 0.11 -12.64 -6.99
C ARG A 87 -1.28 -13.18 -7.25
N LEU A 88 -1.93 -13.76 -6.23
CA LEU A 88 -3.31 -14.25 -6.36
C LEU A 88 -4.26 -13.11 -6.78
N ALA A 89 -4.11 -11.94 -6.17
CA ALA A 89 -4.93 -10.78 -6.48
C ALA A 89 -4.73 -10.27 -7.92
N VAL A 90 -3.49 -10.23 -8.42
CA VAL A 90 -3.18 -9.81 -9.80
C VAL A 90 -3.74 -10.82 -10.81
N GLU A 91 -3.51 -12.11 -10.61
CA GLU A 91 -4.05 -13.17 -11.48
C GLU A 91 -5.59 -13.11 -11.53
N ALA A 92 -6.23 -12.99 -10.36
CA ALA A 92 -7.67 -12.81 -10.27
C ALA A 92 -8.13 -11.56 -11.02
N ALA A 93 -7.52 -10.41 -10.76
CA ALA A 93 -7.90 -9.13 -11.36
C ALA A 93 -7.74 -9.12 -12.89
N VAL A 94 -6.66 -9.69 -13.41
CA VAL A 94 -6.39 -9.74 -14.86
C VAL A 94 -7.37 -10.68 -15.57
N HIS A 95 -7.67 -11.83 -14.96
CA HIS A 95 -8.49 -12.88 -15.58
C HIS A 95 -9.97 -12.84 -15.23
N GLY A 96 -10.39 -12.01 -14.27
CA GLY A 96 -11.77 -12.03 -13.74
C GLY A 96 -12.08 -13.30 -12.95
N ASP A 97 -11.08 -13.95 -12.37
CA ASP A 97 -11.24 -15.22 -11.66
C ASP A 97 -11.68 -15.01 -10.20
N ASP A 98 -12.98 -15.21 -9.95
CA ASP A 98 -13.59 -15.09 -8.61
C ASP A 98 -13.02 -16.08 -7.59
N LEU A 99 -12.59 -17.28 -8.01
CA LEU A 99 -12.02 -18.26 -7.08
C LEU A 99 -10.63 -17.82 -6.62
N LEU A 100 -9.77 -17.36 -7.55
CA LEU A 100 -8.48 -16.77 -7.18
C LEU A 100 -8.66 -15.52 -6.33
N LEU A 101 -9.67 -14.69 -6.62
CA LEU A 101 -9.99 -13.52 -5.81
C LEU A 101 -10.29 -13.93 -4.36
N ARG A 102 -11.18 -14.89 -4.15
CA ARG A 102 -11.53 -15.39 -2.81
C ARG A 102 -10.33 -16.01 -2.11
N GLN A 103 -9.47 -16.73 -2.84
CA GLN A 103 -8.23 -17.26 -2.28
C GLN A 103 -7.27 -16.14 -1.84
N ALA A 104 -7.15 -15.06 -2.61
CA ALA A 104 -6.34 -13.90 -2.23
C ALA A 104 -6.83 -13.30 -0.90
N PHE A 105 -8.14 -13.12 -0.74
CA PHE A 105 -8.72 -12.66 0.53
C PHE A 105 -8.49 -13.64 1.69
N MET A 106 -8.58 -14.96 1.45
CA MET A 106 -8.28 -15.97 2.48
C MET A 106 -6.82 -15.98 2.92
N MET A 107 -5.89 -15.64 2.02
CA MET A 107 -4.46 -15.62 2.31
C MET A 107 -4.01 -14.31 2.95
N ASP A 108 -4.82 -13.24 2.89
CA ASP A 108 -4.49 -11.98 3.56
C ASP A 108 -4.47 -12.16 5.09
N PRO A 109 -3.35 -11.81 5.77
CA PRO A 109 -3.21 -12.04 7.21
C PRO A 109 -4.23 -11.31 8.07
N LEU A 110 -4.68 -10.12 7.65
CA LEU A 110 -5.67 -9.35 8.41
C LEU A 110 -7.05 -9.97 8.22
N VAL A 111 -7.45 -10.25 6.98
CA VAL A 111 -8.74 -10.87 6.66
C VAL A 111 -8.84 -12.24 7.35
N GLY A 112 -7.83 -13.09 7.23
CA GLY A 112 -7.80 -14.41 7.88
C GLY A 112 -7.78 -14.34 9.41
N ALA A 113 -7.34 -13.24 10.01
CA ALA A 113 -7.36 -13.04 11.46
C ALA A 113 -8.75 -12.62 12.00
N VAL A 114 -9.58 -11.96 11.18
CA VAL A 114 -10.85 -11.37 11.63
C VAL A 114 -12.10 -12.02 11.01
N CYS A 115 -11.95 -12.74 9.90
CA CYS A 115 -13.04 -13.40 9.19
C CYS A 115 -12.79 -14.91 9.06
N ASN A 116 -13.84 -15.70 9.24
CA ASN A 116 -13.86 -17.10 8.83
C ASN A 116 -14.16 -17.22 7.32
N PRO A 117 -13.92 -18.39 6.68
CA PRO A 117 -14.13 -18.54 5.24
C PRO A 117 -15.52 -18.12 4.74
N LYS A 118 -16.60 -18.38 5.48
CA LYS A 118 -17.94 -17.99 5.02
C LYS A 118 -18.14 -16.47 5.07
N GLU A 119 -17.59 -15.80 6.10
CA GLU A 119 -17.57 -14.34 6.19
C GLU A 119 -16.75 -13.74 5.03
N ILE A 120 -15.63 -14.37 4.66
CA ILE A 120 -14.80 -13.95 3.51
C ILE A 120 -15.58 -14.06 2.20
N TRP A 121 -16.32 -15.16 1.99
CA TRP A 121 -17.13 -15.32 0.78
C TRP A 121 -18.18 -14.22 0.63
N GLN A 122 -18.86 -13.86 1.72
CA GLN A 122 -19.81 -12.75 1.71
C GLN A 122 -19.13 -11.40 1.52
N LEU A 123 -17.98 -11.16 2.17
CA LEU A 123 -17.19 -9.94 2.00
C LEU A 123 -16.81 -9.73 0.53
N VAL A 124 -16.34 -10.77 -0.15
CA VAL A 124 -15.98 -10.69 -1.57
C VAL A 124 -17.21 -10.39 -2.44
N ASP A 125 -18.37 -10.99 -2.15
CA ASP A 125 -19.62 -10.67 -2.84
C ASP A 125 -19.98 -9.18 -2.69
N GLU A 126 -19.93 -8.66 -1.46
CA GLU A 126 -20.21 -7.25 -1.18
C GLU A 126 -19.23 -6.31 -1.90
N MET A 127 -17.93 -6.66 -1.94
CA MET A 127 -16.91 -5.88 -2.63
C MET A 127 -17.04 -5.93 -4.15
N LEU A 128 -17.39 -7.07 -4.74
CA LEU A 128 -17.66 -7.20 -6.17
C LEU A 128 -18.85 -6.35 -6.59
N ILE A 129 -19.94 -6.38 -5.81
CA ILE A 129 -21.13 -5.55 -6.06
C ILE A 129 -20.79 -4.06 -5.94
N ALA A 130 -20.09 -3.67 -4.87
CA ALA A 130 -19.68 -2.28 -4.67
C ALA A 130 -18.72 -1.79 -5.76
N GLY A 131 -17.88 -2.69 -6.28
CA GLY A 131 -16.87 -2.43 -7.31
C GLY A 131 -17.36 -2.53 -8.75
N GLU A 132 -18.64 -2.83 -9.00
CA GLU A 132 -19.16 -3.24 -10.31
C GLU A 132 -18.77 -2.31 -11.46
N ALA A 133 -18.82 -0.99 -11.24
CA ALA A 133 -18.49 0.01 -12.27
C ALA A 133 -17.02 -0.04 -12.73
N TRP A 134 -16.12 -0.61 -11.91
CA TRP A 134 -14.68 -0.67 -12.16
C TRP A 134 -14.16 -2.08 -12.42
N LEU A 135 -15.01 -3.10 -12.28
CA LEU A 135 -14.67 -4.51 -12.41
C LEU A 135 -15.45 -5.22 -13.54
N PRO A 136 -15.44 -4.69 -14.78
CA PRO A 136 -16.25 -5.23 -15.88
C PRO A 136 -15.93 -6.70 -16.21
N GLN A 137 -14.71 -7.15 -15.96
CA GLN A 137 -14.28 -8.54 -16.16
C GLN A 137 -14.94 -9.55 -15.19
N TYR A 138 -15.55 -9.07 -14.11
CA TYR A 138 -16.24 -9.89 -13.11
C TYR A 138 -17.76 -9.95 -13.31
N GLY A 139 -18.30 -9.58 -14.49
CA GLY A 139 -19.74 -9.43 -14.70
C GLY A 139 -20.59 -10.64 -14.28
N GLU A 140 -20.16 -11.86 -14.60
CA GLU A 140 -20.85 -13.09 -14.18
C GLU A 140 -20.79 -13.29 -12.65
N ALA A 141 -19.62 -13.09 -12.05
CA ALA A 141 -19.43 -13.21 -10.60
C ALA A 141 -20.24 -12.17 -9.83
N ILE A 142 -20.33 -10.94 -10.33
CA ILE A 142 -21.14 -9.85 -9.77
C ILE A 142 -22.63 -10.19 -9.86
N ALA A 143 -23.11 -10.71 -11.00
CA ALA A 143 -24.50 -11.13 -11.14
C ALA A 143 -24.85 -12.23 -10.12
N ALA A 144 -23.97 -13.22 -9.98
CA ALA A 144 -24.14 -14.28 -9.00
C ALA A 144 -24.06 -13.78 -7.54
N ALA A 145 -23.19 -12.79 -7.26
CA ALA A 145 -23.10 -12.14 -5.95
C ALA A 145 -24.39 -11.39 -5.60
N LYS A 146 -24.98 -10.65 -6.54
CA LYS A 146 -26.26 -9.95 -6.35
C LYS A 146 -27.40 -10.93 -6.04
N GLU A 147 -27.44 -12.06 -6.74
CA GLU A 147 -28.42 -13.12 -6.48
C GLU A 147 -28.28 -13.65 -5.05
N ARG A 148 -27.06 -14.03 -4.63
CA ARG A 148 -26.77 -14.49 -3.26
C ARG A 148 -27.13 -13.46 -2.21
N GLN A 149 -26.83 -12.18 -2.45
CA GLN A 149 -27.16 -11.09 -1.53
C GLN A 149 -28.68 -10.93 -1.37
N SER A 150 -29.44 -11.04 -2.47
CA SER A 150 -30.90 -10.94 -2.46
C SER A 150 -31.61 -12.12 -1.78
N ALA A 151 -30.95 -13.29 -1.68
CA ALA A 151 -31.51 -14.49 -1.05
C ALA A 151 -31.69 -14.34 0.49
N GLY A 152 -31.11 -13.31 1.11
CA GLY A 152 -31.39 -12.94 2.51
C GLY A 152 -30.73 -13.81 3.59
N SER A 153 -29.92 -14.80 3.23
CA SER A 153 -29.19 -15.67 4.17
C SER A 153 -27.81 -15.12 4.56
N LEU A 154 -27.70 -13.81 4.76
CA LEU A 154 -26.44 -13.13 5.07
C LEU A 154 -25.99 -13.40 6.51
N ILE A 155 -24.68 -13.60 6.68
CA ILE A 155 -24.02 -13.64 7.97
C ILE A 155 -24.06 -12.22 8.56
N PRO A 156 -24.60 -12.05 9.78
CA PRO A 156 -24.69 -10.74 10.39
C PRO A 156 -23.28 -10.21 10.72
N THR A 157 -23.10 -8.91 10.51
CA THR A 157 -21.90 -8.22 10.96
C THR A 157 -21.88 -8.16 12.48
N ARG A 158 -20.68 -8.14 13.06
CA ARG A 158 -20.49 -7.96 14.50
C ARG A 158 -20.25 -6.48 14.76
N ASP A 159 -20.95 -5.93 15.74
CA ASP A 159 -20.60 -4.62 16.27
C ASP A 159 -19.25 -4.76 17.00
N TYR A 160 -18.18 -4.21 16.40
CA TYR A 160 -16.82 -4.43 16.85
C TYR A 160 -16.03 -3.13 16.94
N GLU A 161 -15.52 -2.88 18.14
CA GLU A 161 -14.76 -1.70 18.44
C GLU A 161 -13.24 -1.82 18.17
N GLY A 162 -12.73 -2.78 17.38
CA GLY A 162 -11.30 -2.80 17.00
C GLY A 162 -10.31 -3.08 18.16
N ALA A 163 -9.12 -3.60 17.83
CA ALA A 163 -8.08 -3.89 18.83
C ALA A 163 -7.11 -2.72 19.07
N ALA A 164 -6.92 -1.86 18.07
CA ALA A 164 -6.01 -0.71 18.12
C ALA A 164 -6.80 0.59 17.97
N ARG A 165 -7.22 1.18 19.09
CA ARG A 165 -7.95 2.45 19.12
C ARG A 165 -7.04 3.58 19.60
N LEU A 166 -6.89 4.60 18.76
CA LEU A 166 -6.51 5.93 19.23
C LEU A 166 -7.80 6.73 19.46
N ARG A 167 -7.85 7.54 20.53
CA ARG A 167 -8.99 8.43 20.79
C ARG A 167 -9.19 9.35 19.58
N VAL A 168 -10.40 9.35 19.02
CA VAL A 168 -10.78 10.32 17.99
C VAL A 168 -10.69 11.71 18.58
N LYS A 169 -9.78 12.53 18.07
CA LYS A 169 -9.65 13.93 18.47
C LYS A 169 -10.89 14.71 18.04
N THR A 170 -11.37 15.63 18.86
CA THR A 170 -12.44 16.55 18.47
C THR A 170 -11.92 17.54 17.43
N VAL A 171 -12.83 18.19 16.69
CA VAL A 171 -12.47 19.25 15.72
C VAL A 171 -11.66 20.36 16.38
N ASP A 172 -11.98 20.70 17.64
CA ASP A 172 -11.25 21.73 18.38
C ASP A 172 -9.85 21.26 18.79
N GLU A 173 -9.71 19.99 19.20
CA GLU A 173 -8.40 19.38 19.46
C GLU A 173 -7.54 19.29 18.19
N MET A 174 -8.15 18.98 17.03
CA MET A 174 -7.46 18.99 15.74
C MET A 174 -7.05 20.40 15.30
N LYS A 175 -7.84 21.44 15.63
CA LYS A 175 -7.48 22.83 15.35
C LYS A 175 -6.31 23.31 16.20
N LEU A 176 -6.28 22.94 17.48
CA LEU A 176 -5.16 23.24 18.38
C LEU A 176 -3.86 22.55 17.94
N ASP A 177 -3.97 21.35 17.34
CA ASP A 177 -2.83 20.54 16.92
C ASP A 177 -2.55 20.64 15.41
N ARG A 178 -3.20 21.57 14.70
CA ARG A 178 -3.18 21.66 13.23
C ARG A 178 -1.76 21.76 12.67
N GLU A 179 -0.90 22.54 13.32
CA GLU A 179 0.49 22.72 12.89
C GLU A 179 1.30 21.42 13.03
N ASN A 180 1.17 20.72 14.16
CA ASN A 180 1.83 19.43 14.37
C ASN A 180 1.23 18.33 13.49
N ALA A 181 -0.08 18.33 13.26
CA ALA A 181 -0.75 17.39 12.37
C ALA A 181 -0.30 17.57 10.92
N ASN A 182 -0.17 18.82 10.47
CA ASN A 182 0.40 19.15 9.16
C ASN A 182 1.87 18.74 9.06
N LYS A 183 2.66 18.95 10.13
CA LYS A 183 4.05 18.50 10.18
C LYS A 183 4.17 16.98 10.09
N ASN A 184 3.42 16.25 10.92
CA ASN A 184 3.42 14.78 10.93
C ASN A 184 2.93 14.16 9.61
N ALA A 185 1.99 14.82 8.91
CA ALA A 185 1.52 14.37 7.60
C ALA A 185 2.53 14.63 6.48
N GLY A 186 3.41 15.63 6.63
CA GLY A 186 4.45 15.96 5.67
C GLY A 186 5.73 15.13 5.81
N GLU A 187 5.98 14.54 6.99
CA GLU A 187 7.17 13.72 7.24
C GLU A 187 7.07 12.37 6.52
N SER A 188 7.80 12.22 5.42
CA SER A 188 7.81 10.99 4.61
C SER A 188 8.93 10.01 4.98
N ASP A 189 9.79 10.37 5.94
CA ASP A 189 11.01 9.62 6.28
C ASP A 189 11.17 9.43 7.80
N LYS A 190 11.16 8.18 8.27
CA LYS A 190 11.43 7.78 9.67
C LYS A 190 12.92 7.95 10.06
N GLY A 191 13.72 8.64 9.24
CA GLY A 191 15.18 8.76 9.38
C GLY A 191 15.71 10.13 9.83
N LYS A 192 14.88 11.19 9.92
CA LYS A 192 15.37 12.57 10.15
C LYS A 192 16.04 12.79 11.51
N ASP A 193 15.59 12.08 12.53
CA ASP A 193 16.11 12.18 13.90
C ASP A 193 17.24 11.18 14.19
N ARG A 194 17.75 10.45 13.19
CA ARG A 194 18.95 9.64 13.41
C ARG A 194 20.14 10.58 13.56
N GLU A 195 20.84 10.47 14.69
CA GLU A 195 22.13 11.13 14.87
C GLU A 195 22.98 10.89 13.63
N LYS A 196 23.46 11.98 13.02
CA LYS A 196 24.49 11.89 11.99
C LYS A 196 25.72 11.33 12.70
N VAL A 197 25.97 10.03 12.52
CA VAL A 197 27.23 9.43 12.92
C VAL A 197 28.32 10.16 12.14
N LEU A 198 29.15 10.93 12.86
CA LEU A 198 30.30 11.67 12.35
C LEU A 198 31.35 10.73 11.77
#